data_AF-A0A7S2YBJ1-F1
#
_entry.id   AF-A0A7S2YBJ1-F1
#
_cell.length_a   1.000
_cell.length_b   1.000
_cell.length_c   1.000
_cell.angle_alpha   90.00
_cell.angle_beta   90.00
_cell.angle_gamma   90.00
#
_symmetry.space_group_name_H-M   'P 1'
#
loop_
_entity.id
_entity.type
_entity.pdbx_description
1 polymer ?
#
loop_
_entity_poly.entity_id
_entity_poly.type
_entity_poly.pdbx_seq_one_letter_code
_entity_poly.pdbx_strand_id
1 'polypeptide(L)'
;MSQKIQELNLTSQYDRFIVTRSDHYYLCEHNVSGLNKSNIWLPEGEHYDGYTDRHWVLSKHVVLQALDIYPHFLQKRKDFFTMLNPEGLVKQIWDKRGLPVKIFPRVMFTCAVPGDDKSSLGAKMRGRPERQGVHLKYFPEYKLSHRGCGLPFKPIKKRPRSYRSRWHAFWRHAKNTLLGRTKNATKALAMRRTLL
;
A
#
# COMPACT_ATOMS: atom_id res chain seq x y z
N MET A 1 4.70 -1.20 18.61
CA MET A 1 4.31 -2.62 18.47
C MET A 1 5.27 -3.56 19.20
N SER A 2 6.58 -3.46 18.98
CA SER A 2 7.61 -4.26 19.70
C SER A 2 7.48 -4.18 21.23
N GLN A 3 7.31 -2.97 21.79
CA GLN A 3 7.09 -2.77 23.23
C GLN A 3 5.91 -3.58 23.76
N LYS A 4 4.77 -3.61 23.04
CA LYS A 4 3.59 -4.34 23.50
C LYS A 4 3.78 -5.86 23.50
N ILE A 5 4.55 -6.37 22.54
CA ILE A 5 4.94 -7.79 22.48
C ILE A 5 5.79 -8.15 23.70
N GLN A 6 6.69 -7.25 24.12
CA GLN A 6 7.54 -7.44 25.30
C GLN A 6 6.74 -7.33 26.61
N GLU A 7 5.94 -6.27 26.77
CA GLU A 7 5.10 -6.04 27.97
C GLU A 7 4.18 -7.23 28.27
N LEU A 8 3.57 -7.81 27.23
CA LEU A 8 2.66 -8.94 27.36
C LEU A 8 3.38 -10.30 27.29
N ASN A 9 4.72 -10.31 27.22
CA ASN A 9 5.55 -11.49 27.10
C ASN A 9 5.08 -12.47 26.00
N LEU A 10 4.65 -11.95 24.84
CA LEU A 10 4.02 -12.76 23.79
C LEU A 10 4.99 -13.74 23.13
N THR A 11 6.30 -13.45 23.15
CA THR A 11 7.33 -14.36 22.60
C THR A 11 7.48 -15.65 23.40
N SER A 12 6.99 -15.69 24.64
CA SER A 12 6.91 -16.93 25.43
C SER A 12 5.68 -17.78 25.10
N GLN A 13 4.62 -17.16 24.58
CA GLN A 13 3.33 -17.79 24.30
C GLN A 13 3.19 -18.21 22.84
N TYR A 14 3.79 -17.45 21.92
CA TYR A 14 3.64 -17.63 20.48
C TYR A 14 4.98 -17.83 19.79
N ASP A 15 5.07 -18.88 18.98
CA ASP A 15 6.22 -19.14 18.11
C ASP A 15 6.21 -18.29 16.83
N ARG A 16 5.01 -17.83 16.44
CA ARG A 16 4.73 -17.18 15.15
C ARG A 16 3.95 -15.90 15.35
N PHE A 17 4.29 -14.90 14.55
CA PHE A 17 3.63 -13.61 14.53
C PHE A 17 3.27 -13.29 13.08
N ILE A 18 1.99 -13.02 12.85
CA ILE A 18 1.50 -12.51 11.56
C ILE A 18 1.21 -11.03 11.77
N VAL A 19 1.95 -10.17 11.08
CA VAL A 19 1.83 -8.72 11.19
C VAL A 19 1.22 -8.17 9.90
N THR A 20 0.06 -7.53 10.00
CA THR A 20 -0.65 -6.96 8.86
C THR A 20 -0.92 -5.47 9.07
N ARG A 21 -0.71 -4.66 8.03
CA ARG A 21 -1.03 -3.22 8.00
C ARG A 21 -2.24 -2.90 7.12
N SER A 22 -2.74 -3.88 6.39
CA SER A 22 -3.84 -3.71 5.44
C SER A 22 -4.83 -4.84 5.58
N ASP A 23 -6.07 -4.58 5.19
CA ASP A 23 -7.12 -5.59 5.14
C ASP A 23 -6.87 -6.53 3.96
N HIS A 24 -6.82 -7.83 4.26
CA HIS A 24 -6.58 -8.87 3.28
C HIS A 24 -7.78 -9.80 3.19
N TYR A 25 -8.18 -10.10 1.97
CA TYR A 25 -9.12 -11.19 1.70
C TYR A 25 -8.34 -12.44 1.33
N TYR A 26 -8.49 -13.51 2.12
CA TYR A 26 -7.84 -14.80 1.89
C TYR A 26 -8.73 -15.67 1.00
N LEU A 27 -8.16 -16.19 -0.09
CA LEU A 27 -8.89 -17.07 -1.03
C LEU A 27 -8.85 -18.55 -0.61
N CYS A 28 -7.86 -18.92 0.21
CA CYS A 28 -7.67 -20.24 0.77
C CYS A 28 -6.97 -20.10 2.13
N GLU A 29 -6.77 -21.22 2.83
CA GLU A 29 -6.12 -21.27 4.14
C GLU A 29 -4.69 -20.69 4.08
N HIS A 30 -4.37 -19.82 5.03
CA HIS A 30 -3.03 -19.29 5.20
C HIS A 30 -2.17 -20.23 6.05
N ASN A 31 -1.69 -21.32 5.43
CA ASN A 31 -0.86 -22.29 6.12
C ASN A 31 0.58 -21.79 6.29
N VAL A 32 0.93 -21.39 7.52
CA VAL A 32 2.27 -20.90 7.89
C VAL A 32 3.10 -21.91 8.69
N SER A 33 2.57 -23.10 8.93
CA SER A 33 3.19 -24.09 9.82
C SER A 33 4.52 -24.62 9.25
N GLY A 34 4.58 -24.87 7.94
CA GLY A 34 5.76 -25.38 7.23
C GLY A 34 6.85 -24.34 6.93
N LEU A 35 6.63 -23.06 7.25
CA LEU A 35 7.62 -22.02 6.99
C LEU A 35 8.82 -22.18 7.93
N ASN A 36 10.05 -21.92 7.48
CA ASN A 36 11.22 -22.03 8.36
C ASN A 36 11.21 -20.95 9.46
N LYS A 37 11.51 -21.30 10.72
CA LYS A 37 11.53 -20.38 11.88
C LYS A 37 12.66 -19.35 11.87
N SER A 38 13.70 -19.56 11.08
CA SER A 38 14.85 -18.65 10.97
C SER A 38 14.62 -17.52 9.98
N ASN A 39 13.61 -17.59 9.12
CA ASN A 39 13.36 -16.60 8.07
C ASN A 39 12.18 -15.67 8.39
N ILE A 40 12.26 -14.46 7.86
CA ILE A 40 11.11 -13.57 7.67
C ILE A 40 10.44 -13.93 6.36
N TRP A 41 9.13 -14.12 6.37
CA TRP A 41 8.37 -14.55 5.21
C TRP A 41 7.44 -13.45 4.73
N LEU A 42 7.54 -13.12 3.44
CA LEU A 42 6.72 -12.12 2.76
C LEU A 42 5.91 -12.79 1.64
N PRO A 43 4.66 -12.35 1.40
CA PRO A 43 3.93 -12.84 0.23
C PRO A 43 4.56 -12.29 -1.04
N GLU A 44 4.53 -13.08 -2.11
CA GLU A 44 4.89 -12.63 -3.45
C GLU A 44 4.08 -11.40 -3.87
N GLY A 45 4.65 -10.40 -4.56
CA GLY A 45 3.87 -9.25 -4.99
C GLY A 45 4.68 -8.13 -5.64
N GLU A 46 4.06 -6.96 -5.72
CA GLU A 46 4.75 -5.73 -6.14
C GLU A 46 5.70 -5.30 -5.02
N HIS A 47 6.97 -5.67 -5.17
CA HIS A 47 8.09 -5.23 -4.34
C HIS A 47 8.49 -3.84 -4.83
N TYR A 48 7.90 -2.76 -4.32
CA TYR A 48 8.12 -1.38 -4.80
C TYR A 48 9.55 -0.91 -4.44
N ASP A 49 10.55 -1.55 -5.03
CA ASP A 49 11.98 -1.48 -4.73
C ASP A 49 12.32 -1.82 -3.26
N GLY A 50 11.45 -2.59 -2.59
CA GLY A 50 11.52 -2.84 -1.15
C GLY A 50 10.88 -4.14 -0.68
N TYR A 51 10.87 -4.33 0.64
CA TYR A 51 10.14 -5.41 1.29
C TYR A 51 8.74 -4.93 1.66
N THR A 52 7.73 -5.66 1.20
CA THR A 52 6.34 -5.25 1.40
C THR A 52 6.06 -5.03 2.88
N ASP A 53 5.39 -3.93 3.22
CA ASP A 53 5.06 -3.53 4.59
C ASP A 53 3.62 -3.88 4.99
N ARG A 54 2.96 -4.74 4.20
CA ARG A 54 1.52 -5.06 4.33
C ARG A 54 1.23 -6.37 5.03
N HIS A 55 2.15 -7.33 4.96
CA HIS A 55 1.99 -8.66 5.55
C HIS A 55 3.34 -9.34 5.79
N TRP A 56 3.64 -9.66 7.05
CA TRP A 56 4.85 -10.36 7.47
C TRP A 56 4.48 -11.60 8.28
N VAL A 57 5.18 -12.71 8.02
CA VAL A 57 5.17 -13.86 8.92
C VAL A 57 6.56 -13.98 9.55
N LEU A 58 6.58 -13.84 10.87
CA LEU A 58 7.79 -13.74 11.69
C LEU A 58 7.81 -14.86 12.72
N SER A 59 9.00 -15.26 13.16
CA SER A 59 9.15 -16.11 14.34
C SER A 59 9.41 -15.28 15.59
N LYS A 60 9.23 -15.88 16.77
CA LYS A 60 9.58 -15.26 18.05
C LYS A 60 11.04 -14.79 18.15
N HIS A 61 11.95 -15.39 17.38
CA HIS A 61 13.38 -15.05 17.40
C HIS A 61 13.70 -13.77 16.64
N VAL A 62 12.92 -13.46 15.60
CA VAL A 62 13.18 -12.30 14.72
C VAL A 62 12.15 -11.18 14.89
N VAL A 63 11.00 -11.43 15.50
CA VAL A 63 9.88 -10.48 15.55
C VAL A 63 10.24 -9.11 16.14
N LEU A 64 10.99 -9.08 17.24
CA LEU A 64 11.38 -7.82 17.87
C LEU A 64 12.36 -7.03 17.01
N GLN A 65 13.34 -7.72 16.42
CA GLN A 65 14.32 -7.12 15.51
C GLN A 65 13.68 -6.66 14.19
N ALA A 66 12.69 -7.39 13.68
CA ALA A 66 12.00 -7.02 12.45
C ALA A 66 11.11 -5.78 12.64
N LEU A 67 10.46 -5.64 13.80
CA LEU A 67 9.56 -4.52 14.10
C LEU A 67 10.27 -3.24 14.56
N ASP A 68 11.53 -3.34 14.96
CA ASP A 68 12.31 -2.22 15.47
C ASP A 68 12.90 -1.35 14.34
N ILE A 69 12.04 -0.73 13.54
CA ILE A 69 12.43 0.03 12.33
C ILE A 69 12.79 1.49 12.68
N TYR A 70 12.03 2.10 13.59
CA TYR A 70 12.07 3.53 13.84
C TYR A 70 13.38 4.07 14.44
N PRO A 71 14.04 3.41 15.41
CA PRO A 71 15.22 3.99 16.03
C PRO A 71 16.34 4.28 15.02
N HIS A 72 16.58 3.37 14.07
CA HIS A 72 17.56 3.59 13.01
C HIS A 72 17.18 4.73 12.06
N PHE A 73 15.91 4.81 11.69
CA PHE A 73 15.40 5.88 10.83
C PHE A 73 15.57 7.26 11.48
N LEU A 74 15.26 7.37 12.78
CA LEU A 74 15.33 8.64 13.51
C LEU A 74 16.78 9.10 13.75
N GLN A 75 17.68 8.18 14.06
CA GLN A 75 19.08 8.50 14.35
C GLN A 75 19.89 8.88 13.11
N LYS A 76 19.55 8.32 11.93
CA LYS A 76 20.33 8.49 10.70
C LYS A 76 19.49 9.04 9.56
N ARG A 77 18.60 9.99 9.86
CA ARG A 77 17.61 10.54 8.91
C ARG A 77 18.17 10.94 7.55
N LYS A 78 19.40 11.47 7.49
CA LYS A 78 20.06 11.89 6.25
C LYS A 78 20.33 10.71 5.30
N ASP A 79 20.62 9.53 5.84
CA ASP A 79 20.89 8.30 5.07
C ASP A 79 19.62 7.75 4.41
N PHE A 80 18.43 8.19 4.86
CA PHE A 80 17.13 7.70 4.39
C PHE A 80 16.34 8.74 3.57
N PHE A 81 16.88 9.94 3.37
CA PHE A 81 16.16 11.05 2.73
C PHE A 81 15.91 10.82 1.23
N THR A 82 16.70 9.94 0.60
CA THR A 82 16.56 9.55 -0.80
C THR A 82 15.52 8.46 -1.02
N MET A 83 15.02 7.81 0.05
CA MET A 83 14.03 6.75 -0.04
C MET A 83 12.63 7.27 0.27
N LEU A 84 11.77 7.25 -0.75
CA LEU A 84 10.44 7.85 -0.69
C LEU A 84 9.35 6.88 -0.20
N ASN A 85 9.65 5.61 0.06
CA ASN A 85 8.63 4.64 0.45
C ASN A 85 8.99 3.77 1.68
N PRO A 86 7.98 3.32 2.47
CA PRO A 86 8.20 2.47 3.63
C PRO A 86 8.83 1.10 3.32
N GLU A 87 8.56 0.52 2.15
CA GLU A 87 9.08 -0.81 1.78
C GLU A 87 10.61 -0.80 1.62
N GLY A 88 11.15 0.27 1.02
CA GLY A 88 12.59 0.49 0.88
C GLY A 88 13.26 0.68 2.24
N LEU A 89 12.61 1.41 3.17
CA LEU A 89 13.09 1.57 4.53
C LEU A 89 13.18 0.23 5.28
N VAL A 90 12.12 -0.60 5.18
CA VAL A 90 12.09 -1.96 5.75
C VAL A 90 13.25 -2.78 5.18
N LYS A 91 13.42 -2.76 3.85
CA LYS A 91 14.49 -3.50 3.16
C LYS A 91 15.87 -3.11 3.66
N GLN A 92 16.19 -1.82 3.66
CA GLN A 92 17.52 -1.36 4.07
C GLN A 92 17.84 -1.73 5.52
N ILE A 93 16.87 -1.59 6.43
CA ILE A 93 17.08 -1.92 7.85
C ILE A 93 17.27 -3.42 8.05
N TRP A 94 16.44 -4.25 7.40
CA TRP A 94 16.54 -5.70 7.53
C TRP A 94 17.83 -6.23 6.90
N ASP A 95 18.22 -5.72 5.72
CA ASP A 95 19.48 -6.07 5.06
C ASP A 95 20.69 -5.71 5.94
N LYS A 96 20.69 -4.50 6.50
CA LYS A 96 21.77 -4.04 7.38
C LYS A 96 21.90 -4.89 8.66
N ARG A 97 20.80 -5.44 9.14
CA ARG A 97 20.75 -6.34 10.30
C ARG A 97 21.02 -7.79 9.93
N GLY A 98 21.21 -8.11 8.64
CA GLY A 98 21.42 -9.48 8.17
C GLY A 98 20.21 -10.38 8.40
N LEU A 99 18.99 -9.82 8.43
CA LEU A 99 17.78 -10.60 8.65
C LEU A 99 17.42 -11.39 7.37
N PRO A 100 17.31 -12.72 7.43
CA PRO A 100 17.06 -13.53 6.25
C PRO A 100 15.58 -13.42 5.84
N VAL A 101 15.36 -12.98 4.59
CA VAL A 101 14.01 -12.81 4.02
C VAL A 101 13.75 -13.85 2.94
N LYS A 102 12.56 -14.44 2.96
CA LYS A 102 12.06 -15.38 1.95
C LYS A 102 10.65 -15.02 1.51
N ILE A 103 10.31 -15.44 0.29
CA ILE A 103 9.00 -15.20 -0.31
C ILE A 103 8.18 -16.50 -0.27
N PHE A 104 6.88 -16.40 0.02
CA PHE A 104 5.94 -17.50 -0.07
C PHE A 104 4.82 -17.21 -1.10
N PRO A 105 4.16 -18.26 -1.65
CA PRO A 105 3.05 -18.08 -2.58
C PRO A 105 1.93 -17.25 -1.94
N ARG A 106 1.54 -16.17 -2.60
CA ARG A 106 0.47 -15.31 -2.10
C ARG A 106 -0.86 -16.07 -2.14
N VAL A 107 -1.61 -16.05 -1.03
CA VAL A 107 -2.97 -16.63 -0.91
C VAL A 107 -4.05 -15.58 -0.63
N MET A 108 -3.65 -14.32 -0.49
CA MET A 108 -4.53 -13.21 -0.15
C MET A 108 -4.26 -11.95 -0.98
N PHE A 109 -5.26 -11.08 -1.10
CA PHE A 109 -5.14 -9.79 -1.77
C PHE A 109 -5.68 -8.66 -0.91
N THR A 110 -5.12 -7.46 -1.07
CA THR A 110 -5.58 -6.28 -0.34
C THR A 110 -6.98 -5.87 -0.81
N CYS A 111 -7.90 -5.76 0.14
CA CYS A 111 -9.29 -5.42 -0.11
C CYS A 111 -9.73 -4.16 0.64
N ALA A 112 -10.92 -3.66 0.32
CA ALA A 112 -11.60 -2.62 1.07
C ALA A 112 -13.11 -2.90 1.11
N VAL A 113 -13.78 -2.43 2.16
CA VAL A 113 -15.25 -2.49 2.25
C VAL A 113 -15.87 -1.54 1.21
N PRO A 114 -16.99 -1.90 0.57
CA PRO A 114 -17.74 -0.96 -0.25
C PRO A 114 -18.12 0.30 0.54
N GLY A 115 -17.67 1.48 0.09
CA GLY A 115 -17.91 2.76 0.76
C GLY A 115 -16.72 3.30 1.57
N ASP A 116 -15.66 2.49 1.74
CA ASP A 116 -14.40 2.92 2.35
C ASP A 116 -13.33 3.23 1.28
N ASP A 117 -13.75 3.95 0.24
CA ASP A 117 -12.96 4.29 -0.95
C ASP A 117 -12.03 5.50 -0.75
N LYS A 118 -11.83 5.93 0.51
CA LYS A 118 -11.12 7.17 0.87
C LYS A 118 -9.62 7.02 1.11
N SER A 119 -8.94 6.00 0.58
CA SER A 119 -7.47 5.98 0.65
C SER A 119 -6.90 7.14 -0.20
N SER A 120 -6.14 8.03 0.46
CA SER A 120 -5.67 9.35 0.00
C SER A 120 -4.78 9.38 -1.26
N LEU A 121 -4.45 8.22 -1.84
CA LEU A 121 -3.58 8.10 -3.02
C LEU A 121 -4.18 7.18 -4.09
N GLY A 122 -5.48 7.29 -4.35
CA GLY A 122 -6.04 6.99 -5.68
C GLY A 122 -5.69 5.63 -6.29
N ALA A 123 -5.51 4.58 -5.47
CA ALA A 123 -5.47 3.21 -5.97
C ALA A 123 -6.86 2.93 -6.55
N LYS A 124 -7.02 3.23 -7.85
CA LYS A 124 -8.27 3.11 -8.58
C LYS A 124 -8.79 1.70 -8.34
N MET A 125 -9.81 1.56 -7.50
CA MET A 125 -10.44 0.26 -7.21
C MET A 125 -10.73 -0.41 -8.55
N ARG A 126 -10.02 -1.50 -8.84
CA ARG A 126 -9.98 -2.06 -10.21
C ARG A 126 -11.22 -2.88 -10.54
N GLY A 127 -12.05 -3.15 -9.55
CA GLY A 127 -13.38 -3.72 -9.68
C GLY A 127 -13.81 -4.41 -8.39
N ARG A 128 -14.94 -5.13 -8.48
CA ARG A 128 -15.49 -5.94 -7.41
C ARG A 128 -15.46 -7.40 -7.87
N PRO A 129 -14.66 -8.28 -7.24
CA PRO A 129 -14.78 -9.72 -7.45
C PRO A 129 -16.21 -10.16 -7.07
N GLU A 130 -16.88 -10.85 -7.99
CA GLU A 130 -18.34 -11.09 -7.94
C GLU A 130 -18.76 -11.91 -6.71
N ARG A 131 -17.88 -12.81 -6.22
CA ARG A 131 -18.19 -13.71 -5.10
C ARG A 131 -17.80 -13.17 -3.73
N GLN A 132 -16.78 -12.32 -3.67
CA GLN A 132 -16.16 -11.91 -2.41
C GLN A 132 -16.81 -10.68 -1.79
N GLY A 133 -17.61 -9.93 -2.56
CA GLY A 133 -18.33 -8.76 -2.05
C GLY A 133 -17.46 -7.54 -1.73
N VAL A 134 -16.13 -7.67 -1.69
CA VAL A 134 -15.16 -6.63 -1.38
C VAL A 134 -14.66 -5.85 -2.60
N HIS A 135 -14.10 -4.67 -2.39
CA HIS A 135 -13.37 -3.93 -3.42
C HIS A 135 -11.93 -4.39 -3.52
N LEU A 136 -11.44 -4.50 -4.76
CA LEU A 136 -10.06 -4.87 -5.03
C LEU A 136 -9.16 -3.64 -5.20
N LYS A 137 -8.09 -3.56 -4.40
CA LYS A 137 -7.09 -2.49 -4.47
C LYS A 137 -6.01 -2.76 -5.50
N TYR A 138 -5.38 -3.95 -5.47
CA TYR A 138 -4.25 -4.31 -6.34
C TYR A 138 -4.54 -5.56 -7.18
N PHE A 139 -4.70 -5.37 -8.49
CA PHE A 139 -4.99 -6.48 -9.41
C PHE A 139 -3.91 -7.55 -9.50
N PRO A 140 -2.61 -7.22 -9.47
CA PRO A 140 -1.56 -8.24 -9.41
C PRO A 140 -1.69 -9.15 -8.19
N GLU A 141 -1.98 -8.61 -7.00
CA GLU A 141 -2.21 -9.43 -5.80
C GLU A 141 -3.39 -10.39 -5.96
N TYR A 142 -4.48 -9.95 -6.59
CA TYR A 142 -5.65 -10.81 -6.89
C TYR A 142 -5.30 -11.94 -7.85
N LYS A 143 -4.51 -11.67 -8.88
CA LYS A 143 -4.04 -12.71 -9.82
C LYS A 143 -3.11 -13.71 -9.11
N LEU A 144 -2.17 -13.21 -8.31
CA LEU A 144 -1.23 -14.04 -7.55
C LEU A 144 -1.92 -14.91 -6.50
N SER A 145 -2.93 -14.37 -5.81
CA SER A 145 -3.71 -15.13 -4.81
C SER A 145 -4.49 -16.29 -5.42
N HIS A 146 -5.07 -16.13 -6.62
CA HIS A 146 -5.70 -17.26 -7.32
C HIS A 146 -4.68 -18.35 -7.63
N ARG A 147 -3.50 -17.97 -8.14
CA ARG A 147 -2.42 -18.91 -8.44
C ARG A 147 -1.92 -19.63 -7.19
N GLY A 148 -1.65 -18.90 -6.10
CA GLY A 148 -1.15 -19.50 -4.86
C GLY A 148 -2.15 -20.44 -4.20
N CYS A 149 -3.45 -20.22 -4.41
CA CYS A 149 -4.51 -21.13 -3.95
C CYS A 149 -4.88 -22.23 -4.96
N GLY A 150 -4.21 -22.32 -6.12
CA GLY A 150 -4.57 -23.29 -7.16
C GLY A 150 -5.97 -23.08 -7.77
N LEU A 151 -6.52 -21.87 -7.67
CA LEU A 151 -7.86 -21.53 -8.15
C LEU A 151 -7.82 -20.99 -9.58
N PRO A 152 -8.84 -21.27 -10.42
CA PRO A 152 -8.93 -20.71 -11.76
C PRO A 152 -9.09 -19.19 -11.68
N PHE A 153 -8.24 -18.46 -12.40
CA PHE A 153 -8.30 -17.00 -12.44
C PHE A 153 -9.59 -16.52 -13.12
N LYS A 154 -10.37 -15.69 -12.42
CA LYS A 154 -11.57 -15.05 -12.99
C LYS A 154 -11.31 -13.57 -13.26
N PRO A 155 -11.38 -13.11 -14.52
CA PRO A 155 -11.23 -11.70 -14.83
C PRO A 155 -12.33 -10.88 -14.17
N ILE A 156 -11.95 -9.74 -13.61
CA ILE A 156 -12.90 -8.84 -12.93
C ILE A 156 -13.56 -7.95 -13.98
N LYS A 157 -14.90 -7.91 -13.97
CA LYS A 157 -15.68 -6.95 -14.76
C LYS A 157 -15.21 -5.54 -14.36
N LYS A 158 -14.55 -4.83 -15.27
CA LYS A 158 -14.13 -3.44 -15.04
C LYS A 158 -15.37 -2.61 -14.72
N ARG A 159 -15.34 -1.77 -13.68
CA ARG A 159 -16.37 -0.75 -13.50
C ARG A 159 -16.41 0.13 -14.76
N PRO A 160 -17.59 0.46 -15.32
CA PRO A 160 -17.67 1.44 -16.40
C PRO A 160 -17.01 2.75 -15.97
N ARG A 161 -16.27 3.38 -16.88
CA ARG A 161 -15.50 4.62 -16.67
C ARG A 161 -16.40 5.87 -16.44
N SER A 162 -17.50 5.78 -15.69
CA SER A 162 -18.44 6.90 -15.56
C SER A 162 -18.02 7.98 -14.54
N TYR A 163 -16.96 7.79 -13.76
CA TYR A 163 -16.50 8.78 -12.76
C TYR A 163 -15.36 9.70 -13.22
N ARG A 164 -15.23 9.95 -14.54
CA ARG A 164 -14.24 10.92 -15.08
C ARG A 164 -14.88 12.22 -15.57
N SER A 165 -16.20 12.29 -15.70
CA SER A 165 -16.89 13.43 -16.32
C SER A 165 -17.07 14.63 -15.38
N ARG A 166 -17.27 14.45 -14.07
CA ARG A 166 -17.46 15.59 -13.14
C ARG A 166 -16.17 16.34 -12.79
N TRP A 167 -15.05 15.64 -12.59
CA TRP A 167 -13.77 16.31 -12.25
C TRP A 167 -13.13 17.04 -13.43
N HIS A 168 -13.23 16.50 -14.65
CA HIS A 168 -12.80 17.22 -15.86
C HIS A 168 -13.75 18.36 -16.25
N ALA A 169 -15.02 18.32 -15.86
CA ALA A 169 -15.95 19.44 -16.02
C ALA A 169 -15.65 20.55 -15.00
N PHE A 170 -15.37 20.21 -13.74
CA PHE A 170 -14.99 21.16 -12.70
C PHE A 170 -13.68 21.89 -13.04
N TRP A 171 -12.63 21.17 -13.47
CA TRP A 171 -11.37 21.81 -13.90
C TRP A 171 -11.48 22.58 -15.21
N ARG A 172 -12.37 22.19 -16.14
CA ARG A 172 -12.65 23.00 -17.35
C ARG A 172 -13.40 24.28 -17.01
N HIS A 173 -14.34 24.22 -16.07
CA HIS A 173 -15.05 25.41 -15.60
C HIS A 173 -14.07 26.34 -14.86
N ALA A 174 -13.29 25.83 -13.90
CA ALA A 174 -12.30 26.63 -13.16
C ALA A 174 -11.22 27.24 -14.06
N LYS A 175 -10.71 26.52 -15.08
CA LYS A 175 -9.79 27.09 -16.08
C LYS A 175 -10.43 28.20 -16.90
N ASN A 176 -11.69 28.05 -17.33
CA ASN A 176 -12.38 29.08 -18.10
C ASN A 176 -12.72 30.32 -17.26
N THR A 177 -13.02 30.16 -15.97
CA THR A 177 -13.28 31.28 -15.05
C THR A 177 -12.00 32.07 -14.72
N LEU A 178 -10.85 31.38 -14.61
CA LEU A 178 -9.55 32.02 -14.36
C LEU A 178 -8.96 32.67 -15.63
N LEU A 179 -9.08 32.03 -16.80
CA LEU A 179 -8.63 32.58 -18.09
C LEU A 179 -9.57 33.67 -18.64
N GLY A 180 -10.83 33.69 -18.22
CA GLY A 180 -11.78 34.78 -18.51
C GLY A 180 -11.49 36.05 -17.71
N ARG A 181 -10.95 35.92 -16.47
CA ARG A 181 -10.56 37.07 -15.64
C ARG A 181 -9.26 37.72 -16.09
N THR A 182 -8.31 36.98 -16.66
CA THR A 182 -7.04 37.55 -17.12
C THR A 182 -7.19 38.40 -18.39
N LYS A 183 -8.14 38.07 -19.28
CA LYS A 183 -8.41 38.89 -20.49
C LYS A 183 -9.05 40.25 -20.19
N ASN A 184 -9.78 40.37 -19.07
CA ASN A 184 -10.39 41.64 -18.65
C ASN A 184 -9.43 42.52 -17.83
N ALA A 185 -8.43 41.94 -17.17
CA ALA A 185 -7.43 42.69 -16.40
C ALA A 185 -6.42 43.44 -17.32
N THR A 186 -6.04 42.86 -18.46
CA THR A 186 -5.13 43.51 -19.43
C THR A 186 -5.81 44.64 -20.21
N LYS A 187 -7.13 44.58 -20.44
CA LYS A 187 -7.88 45.70 -21.05
C LYS A 187 -8.06 46.88 -20.10
N ALA A 188 -8.20 46.63 -18.79
CA ALA A 188 -8.36 47.70 -17.80
C ALA A 188 -7.06 48.47 -17.50
N LEU A 189 -5.89 47.82 -17.63
CA LEU A 189 -4.59 48.49 -17.44
C LEU A 189 -4.15 49.32 -18.65
N ALA A 190 -4.65 49.01 -19.86
CA ALA A 190 -4.34 49.76 -21.08
C ALA A 190 -5.19 51.05 -21.24
N MET A 191 -6.33 51.17 -20.55
CA MET A 191 -7.19 52.36 -20.59
C MET A 191 -6.84 53.43 -19.53
N ARG A 192 -5.89 53.18 -18.62
CA ARG A 192 -5.46 54.16 -17.59
C ARG A 192 -4.19 54.94 -17.94
N ARG A 193 -3.68 54.83 -19.17
CA ARG A 193 -2.48 55.55 -19.64
C ARG A 193 -2.77 56.58 -20.75
N THR A 194 -4.02 57.00 -20.89
CA THR A 194 -4.47 58.01 -21.89
C THR A 194 -5.27 59.15 -21.25
N LEU A 195 -5.13 59.34 -19.93
CA LEU A 195 -5.68 60.48 -19.19
C LEU A 195 -4.64 60.95 -18.16
N LEU A 196 -3.57 61.56 -18.69
CA LEU A 196 -2.79 62.67 -18.12
C LEU A 196 -2.05 63.31 -19.30
#